data_AF-A0A0L0EPY0-F1
#
_entry.id   AF-A0A0L0EPY0-F1
#
_cell.length_a   1.000
_cell.length_b   1.000
_cell.length_c   1.000
_cell.angle_alpha   90.00
_cell.angle_beta   90.00
_cell.angle_gamma   90.00
#
_symmetry.space_group_name_H-M   'P 1'
#
loop_
_entity.id
_entity.type
_entity.pdbx_description
1 polymer ?
#
loop_
_entity_poly.entity_id
_entity_poly.type
_entity_poly.pdbx_seq_one_letter_code
_entity_poly.pdbx_strand_id
1 'polypeptide(L)'
;MLRIILSFILVVFTSLSLAQVSRLSPAEGLSQSYVNTLLVDDNGYLWLATEGGLNRYDGYQVLEVGGPNQDLNKMQIDRIYQDENGIIWIASGRAGLFSYDPEKDSYRRYTSAPESEEDYFKNSVFQMLSKSRYELWLGRAQNVAVMDTRTGNITQEIMLPVEDRQMAVRGLLKHDNLLFIASAERLFVYNTDTEQLR
;
A
#
# COMPACT_ATOMS: atom_id res chain seq x y z
N MET A 1 -44.46 -51.71 -27.02
CA MET A 1 -43.97 -50.77 -28.05
C MET A 1 -44.09 -49.35 -27.47
N LEU A 2 -43.21 -48.98 -26.55
CA LEU A 2 -42.87 -47.58 -26.17
C LEU A 2 -41.67 -47.61 -25.17
N ARG A 3 -40.64 -48.38 -25.54
CA ARG A 3 -39.27 -47.99 -25.19
C ARG A 3 -38.91 -46.92 -26.21
N ILE A 4 -38.17 -45.88 -25.82
CA ILE A 4 -37.84 -44.68 -26.60
C ILE A 4 -38.86 -43.56 -26.35
N ILE A 5 -38.57 -42.73 -25.35
CA ILE A 5 -38.74 -41.26 -25.22
C ILE A 5 -38.65 -40.98 -23.71
N LEU A 6 -37.48 -41.26 -23.13
CA LEU A 6 -37.08 -40.66 -21.85
C LEU A 6 -35.57 -40.38 -21.88
N SER A 7 -35.09 -39.99 -23.06
CA SER A 7 -33.78 -39.41 -23.31
C SER A 7 -34.00 -37.97 -23.77
N PHE A 8 -34.85 -37.24 -23.04
CA PHE A 8 -34.91 -35.78 -23.13
C PHE A 8 -33.74 -35.26 -22.30
N ILE A 9 -32.58 -35.23 -22.96
CA ILE A 9 -31.53 -34.22 -22.83
C ILE A 9 -31.74 -33.30 -21.62
N LEU A 10 -31.28 -33.74 -20.43
CA LEU A 10 -30.90 -32.79 -19.40
C LEU A 10 -29.57 -32.22 -19.90
N VAL A 11 -29.66 -31.18 -20.75
CA VAL A 11 -28.51 -30.32 -21.03
C VAL A 11 -28.10 -29.80 -19.67
N VAL A 12 -26.99 -30.32 -19.14
CA VAL A 12 -26.26 -29.63 -18.09
C VAL A 12 -25.85 -28.32 -18.75
N PHE A 13 -26.63 -27.28 -18.55
CA PHE A 13 -26.20 -25.93 -18.81
C PHE A 13 -25.12 -25.66 -17.76
N THR A 14 -23.90 -26.10 -18.04
CA THR A 14 -22.74 -25.41 -17.49
C THR A 14 -22.85 -24.01 -18.05
N SER A 15 -23.43 -23.08 -17.30
CA SER A 15 -23.16 -21.68 -17.56
C SER A 15 -21.65 -21.58 -17.53
N LEU A 16 -21.03 -21.28 -18.67
CA LEU A 16 -19.74 -20.64 -18.61
C LEU A 16 -20.02 -19.36 -17.82
N SER A 17 -19.74 -19.35 -16.52
CA SER A 17 -19.67 -18.09 -15.79
C SER A 17 -18.45 -17.40 -16.38
N LEU A 18 -18.69 -16.60 -17.42
CA LEU A 18 -17.74 -15.58 -17.80
C LEU A 18 -17.52 -14.75 -16.54
N ALA A 19 -16.25 -14.50 -16.22
CA ALA A 19 -15.92 -13.66 -15.08
C ALA A 19 -16.69 -12.33 -15.24
N GLN A 20 -17.62 -12.07 -14.31
CA GLN A 20 -18.31 -10.79 -14.28
C GLN A 20 -17.35 -9.78 -13.68
N VAL A 21 -17.04 -8.73 -14.44
CA VAL A 21 -16.19 -7.64 -13.98
C VAL A 21 -17.07 -6.45 -13.65
N SER A 22 -17.09 -6.08 -12.38
CA SER A 22 -17.67 -4.81 -11.93
C SER A 22 -16.62 -3.72 -12.05
N ARG A 23 -17.04 -2.51 -12.45
CA ARG A 23 -16.18 -1.34 -12.54
C ARG A 23 -16.47 -0.41 -11.38
N LEU A 24 -15.41 0.01 -10.69
CA LEU A 24 -15.43 1.14 -9.78
C LEU A 24 -14.67 2.29 -10.45
N SER A 25 -15.33 3.42 -10.63
CA SER A 25 -14.78 4.63 -11.25
C SER A 25 -15.26 5.87 -10.49
N PRO A 26 -14.88 7.09 -10.92
CA PRO A 26 -15.42 8.30 -10.31
C PRO A 26 -16.94 8.39 -10.33
N ALA A 27 -17.62 7.74 -11.28
CA ALA A 27 -19.08 7.67 -11.29
C ALA A 27 -19.65 6.86 -10.11
N GLU A 28 -18.87 5.95 -9.54
CA GLU A 28 -19.21 5.10 -8.39
C GLU A 28 -18.60 5.61 -7.06
N GLY A 29 -18.01 6.81 -7.06
CA GLY A 29 -17.49 7.48 -5.85
C GLY A 29 -15.98 7.45 -5.68
N LEU A 30 -15.23 6.82 -6.59
CA LEU A 30 -13.76 6.81 -6.52
C LEU A 30 -13.19 8.21 -6.75
N SER A 31 -12.29 8.69 -5.86
CA SER A 31 -11.71 10.04 -6.00
C SER A 31 -11.05 10.30 -7.35
N GLN A 32 -10.35 9.30 -7.92
CA GLN A 32 -9.72 9.40 -9.24
C GLN A 32 -9.47 8.00 -9.84
N SER A 33 -9.48 7.89 -11.19
CA SER A 33 -9.47 6.60 -11.92
C SER A 33 -8.16 5.82 -11.88
N TYR A 34 -7.05 6.46 -11.53
CA TYR A 34 -5.71 5.90 -11.48
C TYR A 34 -5.42 5.45 -10.04
N VAL A 35 -5.47 4.13 -9.85
CA VAL A 35 -5.28 3.47 -8.56
C VAL A 35 -3.84 2.99 -8.46
N ASN A 36 -3.07 3.54 -7.52
CA ASN A 36 -1.65 3.23 -7.30
C ASN A 36 -1.44 1.95 -6.50
N THR A 37 -2.25 1.72 -5.46
CA THR A 37 -2.15 0.53 -4.60
C THR A 37 -3.54 0.17 -4.06
N LEU A 38 -3.75 -1.13 -3.85
CA LEU A 38 -4.91 -1.70 -3.19
C LEU A 38 -4.48 -2.39 -1.90
N LEU A 39 -5.35 -2.38 -0.90
CA LEU A 39 -5.18 -3.10 0.37
C LEU A 39 -6.54 -3.62 0.81
N VAL A 40 -6.65 -4.93 1.05
CA VAL A 40 -7.78 -5.47 1.81
C VAL A 40 -7.35 -5.48 3.27
N ASP A 41 -8.07 -4.76 4.12
CA ASP A 41 -7.76 -4.72 5.53
C ASP A 41 -8.33 -5.94 6.29
N ASP A 42 -7.89 -6.14 7.53
CA ASP A 42 -8.35 -7.20 8.41
C ASP A 42 -9.86 -7.15 8.72
N ASN A 43 -10.51 -6.00 8.51
CA ASN A 43 -11.95 -5.81 8.66
C ASN A 43 -12.74 -6.11 7.38
N GLY A 44 -12.05 -6.49 6.29
CA GLY A 44 -12.64 -6.84 5.01
C GLY A 44 -12.93 -5.66 4.08
N TYR A 45 -12.51 -4.44 4.43
CA TYR A 45 -12.65 -3.29 3.55
C TYR A 45 -11.54 -3.27 2.50
N LEU A 46 -11.90 -2.91 1.26
CA LEU A 46 -10.92 -2.64 0.22
C LEU A 46 -10.56 -1.16 0.22
N TRP A 47 -9.30 -0.87 0.48
CA TRP A 47 -8.71 0.47 0.40
C TRP A 47 -8.09 0.69 -0.97
N LEU A 48 -8.33 1.85 -1.56
CA LEU A 48 -7.85 2.25 -2.87
C LEU A 48 -7.09 3.57 -2.77
N ALA A 49 -5.77 3.50 -2.92
CA ALA A 49 -4.90 4.66 -3.02
C ALA A 49 -4.92 5.19 -4.45
N THR A 50 -5.37 6.42 -4.67
CA THR A 50 -5.50 7.03 -6.01
C THR A 50 -4.65 8.29 -6.16
N GLU A 51 -4.53 8.81 -7.38
CA GLU A 51 -3.89 10.12 -7.60
C GLU A 51 -4.72 11.31 -7.08
N GLY A 52 -5.97 11.08 -6.67
CA GLY A 52 -6.88 12.14 -6.20
C GLY A 52 -7.40 11.93 -4.78
N GLY A 53 -6.88 10.97 -4.02
CA GLY A 53 -7.29 10.73 -2.63
C GLY A 53 -7.27 9.25 -2.25
N LEU A 54 -7.53 8.99 -0.97
CA LEU A 54 -7.72 7.65 -0.43
C LEU A 54 -9.20 7.30 -0.45
N ASN A 55 -9.54 6.07 -0.84
CA ASN A 55 -10.91 5.58 -0.84
C ASN A 55 -11.02 4.27 -0.05
N ARG A 56 -12.19 4.02 0.53
CA ARG A 56 -12.56 2.76 1.18
C ARG A 56 -13.84 2.22 0.56
N TYR A 57 -13.82 0.95 0.17
CA TYR A 57 -14.95 0.23 -0.41
C TYR A 57 -15.39 -0.89 0.55
N ASP A 58 -16.68 -0.89 0.88
CA ASP A 58 -17.30 -1.82 1.83
C ASP A 58 -18.02 -3.01 1.17
N GLY A 59 -17.87 -3.15 -0.15
CA GLY A 59 -18.62 -4.13 -0.95
C GLY A 59 -19.90 -3.57 -1.57
N TYR A 60 -20.35 -2.38 -1.16
CA TYR A 60 -21.55 -1.72 -1.67
C TYR A 60 -21.27 -0.34 -2.23
N GLN A 61 -20.46 0.47 -1.54
CA GLN A 61 -20.18 1.86 -1.89
C GLN A 61 -18.71 2.22 -1.69
N VAL A 62 -18.22 3.16 -2.50
CA VAL A 62 -16.88 3.75 -2.36
C VAL A 62 -17.01 5.06 -1.60
N LEU A 63 -16.24 5.20 -0.51
CA LEU A 63 -16.20 6.38 0.32
C LEU A 63 -14.80 7.03 0.25
N GLU A 64 -14.76 8.34 0.03
CA GLU A 64 -13.52 9.12 0.14
C GLU A 64 -13.08 9.19 1.61
N VAL A 65 -11.79 9.06 1.84
CA VAL A 65 -11.15 9.12 3.15
C VAL A 65 -10.18 10.29 3.19
N GLY A 66 -10.57 11.37 3.86
CA GLY A 66 -9.79 12.60 3.89
C GLY A 66 -8.67 12.66 4.92
N GLY A 67 -8.51 11.66 5.77
CA GLY A 67 -7.49 11.68 6.82
C GLY A 67 -7.72 12.77 7.88
N PRO A 68 -6.69 13.12 8.68
CA PRO A 68 -6.82 14.15 9.71
C PRO A 68 -7.12 15.50 9.04
N ASN A 69 -8.12 16.23 9.53
CA ASN A 69 -8.51 17.55 9.01
C ASN A 69 -8.72 17.63 7.48
N GLN A 70 -9.06 16.51 6.82
CA GLN A 70 -9.21 16.44 5.36
C GLN A 70 -7.90 16.61 4.57
N ASP A 71 -6.74 16.42 5.23
CA ASP A 71 -5.42 16.65 4.64
C ASP A 71 -5.04 15.66 3.51
N LEU A 72 -5.77 14.56 3.34
CA LEU A 72 -5.59 13.60 2.25
C LEU A 72 -6.54 13.83 1.06
N ASN A 73 -7.51 14.73 1.18
CA ASN A 73 -8.42 15.02 0.08
C ASN A 73 -7.66 15.61 -1.10
N LYS A 74 -7.91 15.09 -2.30
CA LYS A 74 -7.24 15.52 -3.54
C LYS A 74 -5.72 15.34 -3.53
N MET A 75 -5.18 14.61 -2.55
CA MET A 75 -3.77 14.27 -2.51
C MET A 75 -3.54 12.95 -3.23
N GLN A 76 -2.46 12.88 -3.99
CA GLN A 76 -1.98 11.61 -4.51
C GLN A 76 -1.52 10.73 -3.35
N ILE A 77 -2.10 9.54 -3.26
CA ILE A 77 -1.72 8.51 -2.30
C ILE A 77 -0.87 7.48 -3.04
N ASP A 78 0.39 7.36 -2.65
CA ASP A 78 1.37 6.54 -3.35
C ASP A 78 1.35 5.11 -2.86
N ARG A 79 1.18 4.93 -1.54
CA ARG A 79 1.25 3.62 -0.91
C ARG A 79 0.34 3.53 0.31
N ILE A 80 -0.27 2.37 0.46
CA ILE A 80 -0.98 1.94 1.67
C ILE A 80 -0.47 0.57 2.10
N TYR A 81 -0.44 0.34 3.41
CA TYR A 81 0.04 -0.91 4.03
C TYR A 81 -0.63 -1.10 5.39
N GLN A 82 -1.13 -2.29 5.70
CA GLN A 82 -1.58 -2.63 7.06
C GLN A 82 -0.48 -3.39 7.79
N ASP A 83 -0.13 -2.95 8.99
CA ASP A 83 0.81 -3.69 9.85
C ASP A 83 0.12 -4.78 10.68
N GLU A 84 0.93 -5.58 11.36
CA GLU A 84 0.48 -6.68 12.24
C GLU A 84 -0.32 -6.25 13.48
N ASN A 85 -0.38 -4.95 13.78
CA ASN A 85 -1.26 -4.40 14.82
C ASN A 85 -2.60 -3.91 14.24
N GLY A 86 -2.86 -4.12 12.95
CA GLY A 86 -4.06 -3.67 12.26
C GLY A 86 -4.02 -2.19 11.86
N ILE A 87 -2.91 -1.48 12.04
CA ILE A 87 -2.78 -0.06 11.71
C ILE A 87 -2.53 0.10 10.22
N ILE A 88 -3.30 0.99 9.58
CA ILE A 88 -3.18 1.30 8.17
C ILE A 88 -2.24 2.49 8.01
N TRP A 89 -1.09 2.25 7.41
CA TRP A 89 -0.09 3.25 7.05
C TRP A 89 -0.36 3.80 5.67
N ILE A 90 -0.31 5.12 5.54
CA ILE A 90 -0.68 5.87 4.33
C ILE A 90 0.47 6.80 3.99
N ALA A 91 1.10 6.59 2.83
CA ALA A 91 2.16 7.45 2.33
C ALA A 91 1.67 8.28 1.14
N SER A 92 1.92 9.58 1.21
CA SER A 92 1.76 10.52 0.13
C SER A 92 3.04 11.35 0.04
N GLY A 93 3.71 11.34 -1.11
CA GLY A 93 4.92 12.14 -1.33
C GLY A 93 4.65 13.64 -1.20
N ARG A 94 3.41 14.09 -1.42
CA ARG A 94 3.03 15.51 -1.30
C ARG A 94 2.38 15.90 0.03
N ALA A 95 1.87 14.95 0.81
CA ALA A 95 1.23 15.25 2.11
C ALA A 95 2.00 14.72 3.33
N GLY A 96 2.91 13.76 3.12
CA GLY A 96 3.68 13.09 4.16
C GLY A 96 3.20 11.67 4.50
N LEU A 97 3.61 11.18 5.66
CA LEU A 97 3.30 9.85 6.19
C LEU A 97 2.25 9.95 7.30
N PHE A 98 1.23 9.10 7.22
CA PHE A 98 0.12 9.05 8.14
C PHE A 98 -0.15 7.60 8.58
N SER A 99 -0.85 7.46 9.70
CA SER A 99 -1.51 6.21 10.09
C SER A 99 -2.99 6.42 10.35
N TYR A 100 -3.78 5.38 10.16
CA TYR A 100 -5.17 5.25 10.56
C TYR A 100 -5.32 4.01 11.42
N ASP A 101 -5.93 4.16 12.59
CA ASP A 101 -6.32 3.08 13.49
C ASP A 101 -7.83 2.83 13.28
N PRO A 102 -8.22 1.72 12.59
CA PRO A 102 -9.63 1.43 12.33
C PRO A 102 -10.45 1.16 13.60
N GLU A 103 -9.83 0.63 14.65
CA GLU A 103 -10.50 0.31 15.92
C GLU A 103 -10.85 1.58 16.70
N LYS A 104 -10.00 2.60 16.61
CA LYS A 104 -10.18 3.88 17.31
C LYS A 104 -10.77 4.98 16.43
N ASP A 105 -10.95 4.71 15.15
CA ASP A 105 -11.29 5.69 14.10
C ASP A 105 -10.43 6.97 14.23
N SER A 106 -9.11 6.79 14.31
CA SER A 106 -8.19 7.88 14.62
C SER A 106 -7.01 7.93 13.68
N TYR A 107 -6.56 9.15 13.37
CA TYR A 107 -5.42 9.40 12.49
C TYR A 107 -4.25 9.98 13.25
N ARG A 108 -3.05 9.73 12.75
CA ARG A 108 -1.82 10.40 13.18
C ARG A 108 -0.97 10.77 11.97
N ARG A 109 -0.40 11.98 12.00
CA ARG A 109 0.64 12.43 11.06
C ARG A 109 2.02 12.19 11.67
N TYR A 110 2.95 11.70 10.85
CA TYR A 110 4.35 11.43 11.21
C TYR A 110 5.33 12.35 10.50
N THR A 111 5.06 12.70 9.24
CA THR A 111 5.87 13.67 8.49
C THR A 111 4.96 14.70 7.84
N SER A 112 5.50 15.90 7.63
CA SER A 112 4.83 16.97 6.89
C SER A 112 5.00 16.80 5.39
N ALA A 113 4.26 17.61 4.62
CA ALA A 113 4.52 17.80 3.20
C ALA A 113 5.97 18.30 2.98
N PRO A 114 6.63 17.89 1.90
CA PRO A 114 8.00 18.31 1.63
C PRO A 114 8.07 19.80 1.34
N GLU A 115 9.14 20.45 1.81
CA GLU A 115 9.35 21.90 1.62
C GLU A 115 10.08 22.25 0.32
N SER A 116 10.66 21.24 -0.35
CA SER A 116 11.38 21.38 -1.62
C SER A 116 11.37 20.08 -2.41
N GLU A 117 11.78 20.13 -3.67
CA GLU A 117 11.98 18.93 -4.49
C GLU A 117 13.05 18.00 -3.90
N GLU A 118 14.13 18.56 -3.33
CA GLU A 118 15.17 17.76 -2.67
C GLU A 118 14.61 17.00 -1.46
N ASP A 119 13.78 17.67 -0.66
CA ASP A 119 13.09 17.07 0.48
C ASP A 119 12.11 15.98 0.04
N TYR A 120 11.34 16.23 -1.03
CA TYR A 120 10.48 15.24 -1.66
C TYR A 120 11.24 13.98 -2.05
N PHE A 121 12.33 14.09 -2.81
CA PHE A 121 13.10 12.91 -3.23
C PHE A 121 13.73 12.18 -2.04
N LYS A 122 14.27 12.93 -1.07
CA LYS A 122 15.00 12.33 0.06
C LYS A 122 14.09 11.62 1.06
N ASN A 123 12.91 12.17 1.32
CA ASN A 123 12.07 11.77 2.44
C ASN A 123 10.75 11.09 2.05
N SER A 124 10.37 11.07 0.77
CA SER A 124 9.21 10.32 0.31
C SER A 124 9.33 8.83 0.65
N VAL A 125 8.23 8.26 1.14
CA VAL A 125 8.11 6.84 1.47
C VAL A 125 7.42 6.14 0.31
N PHE A 126 8.15 5.26 -0.37
CA PHE A 126 7.65 4.50 -1.51
C PHE A 126 7.24 3.08 -1.13
N GLN A 127 7.82 2.53 -0.06
CA GLN A 127 7.50 1.19 0.45
C GLN A 127 7.47 1.21 1.97
N MET A 128 6.63 0.34 2.53
CA MET A 128 6.46 0.15 3.96
C MET A 128 6.38 -1.34 4.25
N LEU A 129 7.09 -1.79 5.29
CA LEU A 129 7.07 -3.18 5.72
C LEU A 129 7.34 -3.27 7.22
N SER A 130 6.60 -4.12 7.94
CA SER A 130 6.84 -4.36 9.36
C SER A 130 8.25 -4.92 9.59
N LYS A 131 9.01 -4.25 10.46
CA LYS A 131 10.31 -4.73 10.96
C LYS A 131 10.11 -5.49 12.27
N SER A 132 9.30 -4.93 13.17
CA SER A 132 8.89 -5.51 14.45
C SER A 132 7.56 -4.88 14.90
N ARG A 133 7.04 -5.29 16.06
CA ARG A 133 5.77 -4.79 16.61
C ARG A 133 5.64 -3.27 16.66
N TYR A 134 6.75 -2.56 16.85
CA TYR A 134 6.76 -1.10 16.97
C TYR A 134 7.69 -0.43 15.97
N GLU A 135 8.14 -1.15 14.96
CA GLU A 135 9.07 -0.62 13.96
C GLU A 135 8.60 -0.94 12.54
N LEU A 136 8.69 0.07 11.69
CA LEU A 136 8.38 -0.04 10.27
C LEU A 136 9.62 0.29 9.45
N TRP A 137 10.01 -0.60 8.53
CA TRP A 137 10.93 -0.23 7.46
C TRP A 137 10.22 0.66 6.45
N LEU A 138 10.88 1.75 6.10
CA LEU A 138 10.45 2.72 5.11
C LEU A 138 11.43 2.68 3.95
N GLY A 139 11.02 2.11 2.82
CA GLY A 139 11.76 2.21 1.57
C GLY A 139 11.60 3.61 0.98
N ARG A 140 12.70 4.36 0.90
CA ARG A 140 12.75 5.74 0.40
C ARG A 140 13.50 5.79 -0.92
N ALA A 141 14.07 6.93 -1.28
CA ALA A 141 14.94 7.05 -2.44
C ALA A 141 16.16 6.13 -2.33
N GLN A 142 17.26 6.63 -1.77
CA GLN A 142 18.54 5.90 -1.71
C GLN A 142 18.74 5.09 -0.44
N ASN A 143 17.72 4.95 0.41
CA ASN A 143 17.85 4.27 1.68
C ASN A 143 16.59 3.51 2.09
N VAL A 144 16.79 2.59 3.03
CA VAL A 144 15.73 2.05 3.88
C VAL A 144 15.92 2.65 5.27
N ALA A 145 14.92 3.39 5.73
CA ALA A 145 14.86 3.94 7.08
C ALA A 145 14.01 3.04 7.99
N VAL A 146 14.16 3.20 9.30
CA VAL A 146 13.30 2.60 10.32
C VAL A 146 12.58 3.70 11.06
N MET A 147 11.29 3.47 11.31
CA MET A 147 10.47 4.35 12.14
C MET A 147 9.99 3.60 13.38
N ASP A 148 10.23 4.15 14.57
CA ASP A 148 9.49 3.72 15.78
C ASP A 148 8.07 4.28 15.69
N THR A 149 7.07 3.38 15.61
CA THR A 149 5.68 3.74 15.31
C THR A 149 4.97 4.47 16.46
N ARG A 150 5.51 4.37 17.69
CA ARG A 150 4.95 5.01 18.88
C ARG A 150 5.41 6.46 18.98
N THR A 151 6.69 6.72 18.71
CA THR A 151 7.31 8.05 18.82
C THR A 151 7.25 8.81 17.51
N GLY A 152 7.28 8.11 16.38
CA GLY A 152 7.45 8.69 15.05
C GLY A 152 8.89 9.05 14.69
N ASN A 153 9.86 8.64 15.52
CA ASN A 153 11.28 8.86 15.23
C ASN A 153 11.71 8.01 14.05
N ILE A 154 12.39 8.63 13.08
CA ILE A 154 12.85 7.99 11.86
C ILE A 154 14.37 8.06 11.81
N THR A 155 15.02 6.91 11.67
CA THR A 155 16.47 6.76 11.53
C THR A 155 16.81 6.04 10.24
N GLN A 156 17.84 6.51 9.53
CA GLN A 156 18.35 5.78 8.37
C GLN A 156 19.08 4.53 8.87
N GLU A 157 18.75 3.36 8.31
CA GLU A 157 19.35 2.08 8.70
C GLU A 157 20.22 1.52 7.58
N ILE A 158 19.74 1.55 6.33
CA ILE A 158 20.44 0.97 5.18
C ILE A 158 20.61 2.05 4.12
N MET A 159 21.86 2.42 3.83
CA MET A 159 22.20 3.23 2.65
C MET A 159 22.47 2.30 1.48
N LEU A 160 21.82 2.53 0.35
CA LEU A 160 22.02 1.74 -0.86
C LEU A 160 23.18 2.32 -1.68
N PRO A 161 24.11 1.48 -2.19
CA PRO A 161 25.27 1.94 -2.97
C PRO A 161 24.86 2.26 -4.41
N VAL A 162 24.14 3.37 -4.57
CA VAL A 162 23.58 3.86 -5.84
C VAL A 162 23.99 5.31 -6.09
N GLU A 163 24.24 5.65 -7.35
CA GLU A 163 24.67 7.01 -7.73
C GLU A 163 23.46 7.92 -7.98
N ASP A 164 22.37 7.37 -8.54
CA ASP A 164 21.16 8.12 -8.84
C ASP A 164 20.42 8.53 -7.55
N ARG A 165 20.31 9.85 -7.34
CA ARG A 165 19.62 10.47 -6.20
C ARG A 165 18.11 10.50 -6.34
N GLN A 166 17.60 10.27 -7.55
CA GLN A 166 16.17 10.18 -7.84
C GLN A 166 15.69 8.73 -7.96
N MET A 167 16.57 7.75 -7.69
CA MET A 167 16.20 6.35 -7.53
C MET A 167 15.18 6.21 -6.40
N ALA A 168 14.36 5.16 -6.47
CA ALA A 168 13.46 4.80 -5.37
C ALA A 168 13.40 3.29 -5.16
N VAL A 169 13.22 2.91 -3.89
CA VAL A 169 12.88 1.55 -3.50
C VAL A 169 11.47 1.24 -4.01
N ARG A 170 11.35 0.16 -4.78
CA ARG A 170 10.11 -0.31 -5.43
C ARG A 170 9.52 -1.54 -4.78
N GLY A 171 10.29 -2.25 -3.97
CA GLY A 171 9.80 -3.40 -3.22
C GLY A 171 10.65 -3.67 -2.00
N LEU A 172 9.97 -4.07 -0.93
CA LEU A 172 10.58 -4.64 0.27
C LEU A 172 9.92 -5.99 0.52
N LEU A 173 10.73 -7.02 0.72
CA LEU A 173 10.26 -8.35 1.09
C LEU A 173 11.19 -8.93 2.15
N LYS A 174 10.63 -9.33 3.29
CA LYS A 174 11.38 -10.02 4.34
C LYS A 174 11.10 -11.52 4.27
N HIS A 175 12.16 -12.32 4.34
CA HIS A 175 12.09 -13.75 4.55
C HIS A 175 13.20 -14.16 5.52
N ASP A 176 12.82 -14.69 6.68
CA ASP A 176 13.72 -14.96 7.80
C ASP A 176 14.58 -13.74 8.16
N ASN A 177 15.91 -13.88 8.08
CA ASN A 177 16.88 -12.83 8.35
C ASN A 177 17.32 -12.06 7.09
N LEU A 178 16.63 -12.25 5.96
CA LEU A 178 16.93 -11.55 4.71
C LEU A 178 15.83 -10.55 4.39
N LEU A 179 16.24 -9.31 4.17
CA LEU A 179 15.43 -8.27 3.58
C LEU A 179 15.88 -8.06 2.13
N PHE A 180 15.00 -8.40 1.19
CA PHE A 180 15.15 -8.12 -0.22
C PHE A 180 14.65 -6.71 -0.51
N ILE A 181 15.50 -5.89 -1.13
CA ILE A 181 15.25 -4.49 -1.44
C ILE A 181 15.33 -4.32 -2.95
N ALA A 182 14.19 -4.25 -3.61
CA ALA A 182 14.12 -4.00 -5.04
C ALA A 182 14.14 -2.49 -5.28
N SER A 183 15.07 -2.01 -6.12
CA SER A 183 15.10 -0.63 -6.60
C SER A 183 14.78 -0.54 -8.09
N ALA A 184 14.69 0.67 -8.63
CA ALA A 184 14.56 0.90 -10.06
C ALA A 184 15.77 0.39 -10.88
N GLU A 185 16.93 0.19 -10.24
CA GLU A 185 18.15 -0.26 -10.91
C GLU A 185 18.44 -1.74 -10.69
N ARG A 186 18.38 -2.20 -9.43
CA ARG A 186 18.85 -3.53 -9.04
C ARG A 186 18.16 -4.05 -7.77
N LEU A 187 18.38 -5.32 -7.47
CA LEU A 187 17.96 -5.97 -6.24
C LEU A 187 19.14 -6.02 -5.26
N PHE A 188 18.90 -5.62 -4.01
CA PHE A 188 19.84 -5.80 -2.90
C PHE A 188 19.30 -6.82 -1.91
N VAL A 189 20.20 -7.46 -1.18
CA VAL A 189 19.86 -8.38 -0.09
C VAL A 189 20.57 -7.91 1.18
N TYR A 190 19.79 -7.56 2.19
CA TYR A 190 20.29 -7.17 3.50
C TYR A 190 20.07 -8.29 4.51
N ASN A 191 21.14 -8.74 5.18
CA ASN A 191 21.01 -9.67 6.29
C ASN A 191 20.80 -8.89 7.59
N THR A 192 19.67 -9.11 8.25
CA THR A 192 19.24 -8.38 9.45
C THR A 192 19.98 -8.80 10.72
N ASP A 193 20.64 -9.96 10.73
CA ASP A 193 21.40 -10.44 11.89
C ASP A 193 22.83 -9.93 11.86
N THR A 194 23.44 -9.91 10.67
CA THR A 194 24.84 -9.48 10.48
C THR A 194 24.97 -8.03 10.04
N GLU A 195 23.85 -7.37 9.73
CA GLU A 195 23.76 -6.01 9.18
C GLU A 195 24.57 -5.83 7.88
N GLN A 196 24.65 -6.87 7.05
CA GLN A 196 25.42 -6.84 5.80
C GLN A 196 24.50 -6.70 4.59
N LEU A 197 24.81 -5.71 3.74
CA LEU A 197 24.18 -5.53 2.44
C LEU A 197 24.99 -6.25 1.35
N ARG A 198 24.30 -6.94 0.44
CA ARG A 198 24.84 -7.66 -0.72
C ARG A 198 24.12 -7.27 -2.00
#